data_AF-R4FNU6-F1
#
_entry.id   AF-R4FNU6-F1
#
_cell.length_a   1.000
_cell.length_b   1.000
_cell.length_c   1.000
_cell.angle_alpha   90.00
_cell.angle_beta   90.00
_cell.angle_gamma   90.00
#
_symmetry.space_group_name_H-M   'P 1'
#
loop_
_entity.id
_entity.type
_entity.pdbx_description
1 polymer ?
#
loop_
_entity_poly.entity_id
_entity_poly.type
_entity_poly.pdbx_seq_one_letter_code
_entity_poly.pdbx_strand_id
1 'polypeptide(L)'
;MTFKRDLALLLKPYYVINILMSIGYVLAKKMPGLCTFLFPSSTPACELDSRESEILFFLVIVVMIRSRKTGSVTMINYLTSSFVYTKVANTILWFYSDIRMGLVYGVLFVLVGLLLPEPTYSGPDKVTYFRTAAGLEDELNRDKRITWLITYYTAWNPTCVNFAPVFAQLSADYDLDNLKFGKIDVGRYPEAAAKHHINDSSVSKQLPTVILFKEGKEVLRRPLVDSNGKLKKFFFTEDNMKAAFDLNNLYKECKSHPSKSKKKEMIKDKPNEKSD
;
A
#
# COMPACT_ATOMS: atom_id res chain seq x y z
N MET A 1 2.32 -9.81 -17.14
CA MET A 1 3.35 -8.88 -16.64
C MET A 1 3.42 -8.84 -15.10
N THR A 2 2.30 -9.03 -14.39
CA THR A 2 2.22 -8.99 -12.92
C THR A 2 3.05 -10.07 -12.22
N PHE A 3 2.97 -11.35 -12.64
CA PHE A 3 3.68 -12.46 -11.98
C PHE A 3 5.21 -12.32 -11.97
N LYS A 4 5.82 -11.84 -13.05
CA LYS A 4 7.28 -11.61 -13.11
C LYS A 4 7.72 -10.50 -12.16
N ARG A 5 6.92 -9.43 -12.06
CA ARG A 5 7.15 -8.33 -11.10
C ARG A 5 6.99 -8.82 -9.67
N ASP A 6 6.00 -9.64 -9.41
CA ASP A 6 5.75 -10.21 -8.08
C ASP A 6 6.88 -11.16 -7.66
N LEU A 7 7.37 -12.00 -8.57
CA LEU A 7 8.51 -12.87 -8.31
C LEU A 7 9.80 -12.07 -8.05
N ALA A 8 10.05 -11.01 -8.83
CA ALA A 8 11.17 -10.11 -8.60
C ALA A 8 11.08 -9.39 -7.24
N LEU A 9 9.86 -9.05 -6.79
CA LEU A 9 9.62 -8.50 -5.47
C LEU A 9 9.93 -9.53 -4.37
N LEU A 10 9.53 -10.79 -4.52
CA LEU A 10 9.81 -11.86 -3.57
C LEU A 10 11.30 -12.15 -3.39
N LEU A 11 12.13 -11.86 -4.39
CA LEU A 11 13.59 -11.99 -4.32
C LEU A 11 14.25 -10.86 -3.52
N LYS A 12 13.53 -9.79 -3.15
CA LYS A 12 14.09 -8.74 -2.29
C LYS A 12 14.46 -9.32 -0.92
N PRO A 13 15.57 -8.87 -0.30
CA PRO A 13 16.05 -9.40 0.98
C PRO A 13 14.98 -9.44 2.07
N TYR A 14 14.12 -8.43 2.12
CA TYR A 14 12.97 -8.38 3.03
C TYR A 14 12.11 -9.65 2.94
N TYR A 15 11.61 -10.01 1.75
CA TYR A 15 10.71 -11.14 1.60
C TYR A 15 11.42 -12.47 1.85
N VAL A 16 12.63 -12.64 1.33
CA VAL A 16 13.41 -13.87 1.53
C VAL A 16 13.64 -14.13 3.02
N ILE A 17 14.13 -13.14 3.76
CA ILE A 17 14.43 -13.30 5.19
C ILE A 17 13.14 -13.50 5.99
N ASN A 18 12.07 -12.76 5.68
CA ASN A 18 10.79 -12.94 6.36
C ASN A 18 10.18 -14.33 6.11
N ILE A 19 10.28 -14.87 4.89
CA ILE A 19 9.85 -16.23 4.56
C ILE A 19 10.66 -17.23 5.37
N LEU A 20 11.99 -17.16 5.33
CA LEU A 20 12.88 -18.06 6.07
C LEU A 20 12.60 -18.06 7.57
N MET A 21 12.42 -16.88 8.17
CA MET A 21 12.03 -16.76 9.57
C MET A 21 10.65 -17.37 9.86
N SER A 22 9.72 -17.26 8.92
CA SER A 22 8.33 -17.73 9.08
C SER A 22 8.21 -19.25 8.99
N ILE A 23 9.04 -19.91 8.18
CA ILE A 23 9.05 -21.38 8.08
C ILE A 23 10.14 -22.02 8.93
N GLY A 24 10.98 -21.22 9.58
CA GLY A 24 12.23 -21.64 10.23
C GLY A 24 12.04 -22.71 11.30
N TYR A 25 11.04 -22.59 12.18
CA TYR A 25 10.78 -23.62 13.20
C TYR A 25 10.37 -24.95 12.56
N VAL A 26 9.41 -24.91 11.63
CA VAL A 26 8.89 -26.11 10.96
C VAL A 26 9.99 -26.79 10.16
N LEU A 27 10.83 -26.02 9.45
CA LEU A 27 12.00 -26.56 8.76
C LEU A 27 13.00 -27.19 9.73
N ALA A 28 13.31 -26.51 10.85
CA ALA A 28 14.21 -27.03 11.86
C ALA A 28 13.72 -28.35 12.45
N LYS A 29 12.41 -28.48 12.68
CA LYS A 29 11.79 -29.69 13.24
C LYS A 29 11.66 -30.83 12.22
N LYS A 30 11.44 -30.53 10.93
CA LYS A 30 11.20 -31.55 9.89
C LYS A 30 12.43 -31.98 9.11
N MET A 31 13.48 -31.17 9.07
CA MET A 31 14.68 -31.49 8.30
C MET A 31 15.56 -32.52 9.03
N PRO A 32 15.79 -33.71 8.46
CA PRO A 32 16.68 -34.71 9.06
C PRO A 32 18.08 -34.13 9.27
N GLY A 33 18.71 -34.43 10.41
CA GLY A 33 20.01 -33.86 10.80
C GLY A 33 19.88 -32.58 11.62
N LEU A 34 19.22 -31.54 11.08
CA LEU A 34 19.00 -30.29 11.80
C LEU A 34 18.11 -30.50 13.03
N CYS A 35 17.06 -31.30 12.86
CA CYS A 35 16.14 -31.64 13.93
C CYS A 35 16.84 -32.42 15.07
N THR A 36 17.65 -33.42 14.74
CA THR A 36 18.35 -34.24 15.75
C THR A 36 19.41 -33.43 16.50
N PHE A 37 19.98 -32.42 15.85
CA PHE A 37 20.95 -31.51 16.47
C PHE A 37 20.29 -30.49 17.40
N LEU A 38 19.19 -29.86 16.97
CA LEU A 38 18.50 -28.82 17.74
C LEU A 38 17.50 -29.36 18.77
N PHE A 39 16.93 -30.54 18.52
CA PHE A 39 15.90 -31.16 19.35
C PHE A 39 16.26 -32.61 19.73
N PRO A 40 17.40 -32.84 20.42
CA PRO A 40 17.87 -34.19 20.74
C PRO A 40 16.92 -34.96 21.67
N SER A 41 16.08 -34.25 22.42
CA SER A 41 15.14 -34.83 23.39
C SER A 41 13.72 -35.04 22.85
N SER A 42 13.45 -34.73 21.57
CA SER A 42 12.11 -34.92 20.99
C SER A 42 11.87 -36.38 20.61
N THR A 43 10.76 -36.94 21.09
CA THR A 43 10.29 -38.30 20.80
C THR A 43 8.82 -38.27 20.38
N PRO A 44 8.42 -38.75 19.19
CA PRO A 44 9.26 -39.26 18.10
C PRO A 44 10.14 -38.17 17.45
N ALA A 45 11.31 -38.59 16.96
CA ALA A 45 12.28 -37.66 16.37
C ALA A 45 11.71 -37.00 15.12
N CYS A 46 11.89 -35.69 15.00
CA CYS A 46 11.52 -34.90 13.82
C CYS A 46 10.03 -34.86 13.48
N GLU A 47 9.20 -35.14 14.49
CA GLU A 47 7.77 -34.94 14.41
C GLU A 47 7.33 -33.68 15.14
N LEU A 48 6.12 -33.22 14.83
CA LEU A 48 5.51 -32.09 15.52
C LEU A 48 4.64 -32.65 16.64
N ASP A 49 4.82 -32.13 17.84
CA ASP A 49 4.02 -32.54 18.99
C ASP A 49 2.58 -32.02 18.86
N SER A 50 1.64 -32.56 19.64
CA SER A 50 0.23 -32.10 19.64
C SER A 50 0.13 -30.59 19.87
N ARG A 51 0.86 -30.07 20.87
CA ARG A 51 0.85 -28.64 21.20
C ARG A 51 1.42 -27.76 20.09
N GLU A 52 2.51 -28.20 19.46
CA GLU A 52 3.10 -27.48 18.33
C GLU A 52 2.11 -27.42 17.16
N SER A 53 1.43 -28.54 16.89
CA SER A 53 0.41 -28.65 15.85
C SER A 53 -0.81 -27.78 16.15
N GLU A 54 -1.26 -27.70 17.40
CA GLU A 54 -2.34 -26.80 17.84
C GLU A 54 -1.99 -25.32 17.62
N ILE A 55 -0.76 -24.91 17.95
CA ILE A 55 -0.27 -23.54 17.72
C ILE A 55 -0.25 -23.21 16.23
N LEU A 56 0.27 -24.12 15.39
CA LEU A 56 0.31 -23.95 13.94
C LEU A 56 -1.09 -23.91 13.33
N PHE A 57 -2.02 -24.74 13.82
CA PHE A 57 -3.41 -24.72 13.38
C PHE A 57 -4.10 -23.41 13.75
N PHE A 58 -3.89 -22.91 14.97
CA PHE A 58 -4.40 -21.60 15.39
C PHE A 58 -3.83 -20.47 14.52
N LEU A 59 -2.54 -20.52 14.19
CA LEU A 59 -1.91 -19.58 13.26
C LEU A 59 -2.63 -19.55 11.91
N VAL A 60 -2.93 -20.70 11.32
CA VAL A 60 -3.67 -20.79 10.04
C VAL A 60 -5.03 -20.10 10.15
N ILE A 61 -5.77 -20.32 11.23
CA ILE A 61 -7.07 -19.67 11.47
C ILE A 61 -6.90 -18.14 11.57
N VAL A 62 -5.93 -17.66 12.35
CA VAL A 62 -5.66 -16.21 12.52
C VAL A 62 -5.31 -15.56 11.18
N VAL A 63 -4.42 -16.17 10.41
CA VAL A 63 -4.03 -15.69 9.07
C VAL A 63 -5.24 -15.68 8.14
N MET A 64 -6.09 -16.71 8.16
CA MET A 64 -7.30 -16.78 7.34
C MET A 64 -8.30 -15.66 7.68
N ILE A 65 -8.59 -15.44 8.96
CA ILE A 65 -9.52 -14.38 9.42
C ILE A 65 -8.99 -13.00 9.05
N ARG A 66 -7.69 -12.75 9.26
CA ARG A 66 -7.04 -11.46 8.95
C ARG A 66 -7.00 -11.21 7.44
N SER A 67 -6.73 -12.24 6.67
CA SER A 67 -6.77 -12.23 5.21
C SER A 67 -8.15 -11.80 4.69
N ARG A 68 -9.23 -12.40 5.20
CA ARG A 68 -10.61 -12.03 4.82
C ARG A 68 -10.96 -10.57 5.16
N LYS A 69 -10.48 -10.03 6.29
CA LYS A 69 -10.80 -8.67 6.74
C LYS A 69 -10.13 -7.57 5.89
N THR A 70 -8.98 -7.88 5.31
CA THR A 70 -8.12 -6.94 4.57
C THR A 70 -8.62 -6.72 3.14
N GLY A 71 -9.35 -7.66 2.55
CA GLY A 71 -10.05 -7.48 1.27
C GLY A 71 -9.15 -7.23 0.05
N SER A 72 -7.82 -7.29 0.21
CA SER A 72 -6.85 -7.22 -0.88
C SER A 72 -6.59 -8.62 -1.41
N VAL A 73 -6.70 -8.82 -2.72
CA VAL A 73 -6.56 -10.13 -3.38
C VAL A 73 -5.14 -10.41 -3.89
N THR A 74 -4.18 -9.52 -3.64
CA THR A 74 -2.81 -9.66 -4.16
C THR A 74 -2.00 -10.60 -3.28
N MET A 75 -1.29 -11.54 -3.91
CA MET A 75 -0.49 -12.56 -3.22
C MET A 75 0.54 -11.94 -2.26
N ILE A 76 1.17 -10.84 -2.68
CA ILE A 76 2.18 -10.14 -1.88
C ILE A 76 1.58 -9.56 -0.59
N ASN A 77 0.43 -8.89 -0.68
CA ASN A 77 -0.20 -8.30 0.51
C ASN A 77 -0.65 -9.38 1.50
N TYR A 78 -1.13 -10.53 1.00
CA TYR A 78 -1.43 -11.68 1.84
C TYR A 78 -0.19 -12.20 2.56
N LEU A 79 0.89 -12.41 1.81
CA LEU A 79 2.15 -12.92 2.34
C LEU A 79 2.73 -11.97 3.40
N THR A 80 2.87 -10.67 3.08
CA THR A 80 3.39 -9.69 4.04
C THR A 80 2.53 -9.61 5.30
N SER A 81 1.21 -9.60 5.16
CA SER A 81 0.30 -9.55 6.31
C SER A 81 0.44 -10.77 7.23
N SER A 82 0.84 -11.92 6.68
CA SER A 82 1.04 -13.16 7.44
C SER A 82 2.35 -13.19 8.23
N PHE A 83 3.41 -12.52 7.77
CA PHE A 83 4.75 -12.62 8.37
C PHE A 83 4.78 -12.30 9.86
N VAL A 84 4.09 -11.24 10.30
CA VAL A 84 4.08 -10.87 11.72
C VAL A 84 3.44 -11.97 12.57
N TYR A 85 2.29 -12.49 12.16
CA TYR A 85 1.60 -13.56 12.90
C TYR A 85 2.43 -14.84 12.92
N THR A 86 3.03 -15.20 11.80
CA THR A 86 3.86 -16.39 11.71
C THR A 86 5.13 -16.26 12.53
N LYS A 87 5.79 -15.09 12.56
CA LYS A 87 6.97 -14.84 13.39
C LYS A 87 6.64 -14.86 14.89
N VAL A 88 5.49 -14.32 15.29
CA VAL A 88 5.02 -14.42 16.68
C VAL A 88 4.76 -15.88 17.06
N ALA A 89 4.09 -16.65 16.21
CA ALA A 89 3.88 -18.08 16.44
C ALA A 89 5.20 -18.86 16.51
N ASN A 90 6.16 -18.60 15.61
CA ASN A 90 7.50 -19.19 15.66
C ASN A 90 8.23 -18.82 16.95
N THR A 91 8.11 -17.57 17.42
CA THR A 91 8.70 -17.14 18.69
C THR A 91 8.16 -17.99 19.85
N ILE A 92 6.84 -18.20 19.90
CA ILE A 92 6.18 -19.05 20.91
C ILE A 92 6.68 -20.50 20.80
N LEU A 93 6.78 -21.04 19.59
CA LEU A 93 7.27 -22.40 19.34
C LEU A 93 8.73 -22.57 19.78
N TRP A 94 9.60 -21.60 19.48
CA TRP A 94 10.98 -21.62 19.95
C TRP A 94 11.07 -21.54 21.47
N PHE A 95 10.27 -20.68 22.12
CA PHE A 95 10.20 -20.64 23.59
C PHE A 95 9.67 -21.93 24.20
N TYR A 96 8.71 -22.59 23.55
CA TYR A 96 8.18 -23.88 23.98
C TYR A 96 9.26 -24.97 23.94
N SER A 97 10.09 -24.97 22.89
CA SER A 97 11.17 -25.95 22.78
C SER A 97 12.36 -25.65 23.70
N ASP A 98 12.88 -24.43 23.68
CA ASP A 98 14.01 -24.01 24.52
C ASP A 98 13.99 -22.48 24.70
N ILE A 99 13.98 -22.04 25.96
CA ILE A 99 13.93 -20.62 26.29
C ILE A 99 15.08 -19.80 25.67
N ARG A 100 16.28 -20.38 25.54
CA ARG A 100 17.45 -19.72 24.96
C ARG A 100 17.26 -19.48 23.46
N MET A 101 16.74 -20.49 22.75
CA MET A 101 16.46 -20.38 21.32
C MET A 101 15.30 -19.41 21.06
N GLY A 102 14.28 -19.41 21.93
CA GLY A 102 13.21 -18.41 21.92
C GLY A 102 13.72 -16.99 22.04
N LEU A 103 14.65 -16.72 22.97
CA LEU A 103 15.27 -15.40 23.13
C LEU A 103 16.08 -15.00 21.90
N VAL A 104 16.91 -15.89 21.36
CA VAL A 104 17.71 -15.61 20.14
C VAL A 104 16.79 -15.28 18.97
N TYR A 105 15.75 -16.08 18.73
CA TYR A 105 14.78 -15.82 17.67
C TYR A 105 14.03 -14.50 17.89
N GLY A 106 13.62 -14.20 19.13
CA GLY A 106 12.95 -12.96 19.48
C GLY A 106 13.82 -11.72 19.19
N VAL A 107 15.10 -11.77 19.55
CA VAL A 107 16.06 -10.70 19.22
C VAL A 107 16.23 -10.56 17.70
N LEU A 108 16.40 -11.67 16.98
CA LEU A 108 16.50 -11.65 15.52
C LEU A 108 15.23 -11.08 14.86
N PHE A 109 14.05 -11.40 15.39
CA PHE A 109 12.79 -10.86 14.90
C PHE A 109 12.75 -9.34 15.01
N VAL A 110 13.12 -8.79 16.18
CA VAL A 110 13.18 -7.34 16.38
C VAL A 110 14.24 -6.70 15.48
N LEU A 111 15.46 -7.26 15.44
CA LEU A 111 16.55 -6.74 14.62
C LEU A 111 16.20 -6.70 13.13
N VAL A 112 15.62 -7.77 12.59
CA VAL A 112 15.15 -7.82 11.19
C VAL A 112 14.07 -6.78 10.94
N GLY A 113 13.15 -6.57 11.88
CA GLY A 113 12.12 -5.54 11.76
C GLY A 113 12.67 -4.11 11.70
N LEU A 114 13.80 -3.85 12.39
CA LEU A 114 14.45 -2.54 12.40
C LEU A 114 15.38 -2.33 11.19
N LEU A 115 16.09 -3.38 10.77
CA LEU A 115 17.12 -3.29 9.72
C LEU A 115 16.55 -3.49 8.31
N LEU A 116 15.44 -4.21 8.17
CA LEU A 116 14.83 -4.57 6.88
C LEU A 116 13.37 -4.11 6.87
N PRO A 117 13.12 -2.82 6.61
CA PRO A 117 11.75 -2.33 6.44
C PRO A 117 11.10 -2.93 5.18
N GLU A 118 9.77 -2.96 5.17
CA GLU A 118 9.01 -3.39 4.01
C GLU A 118 9.32 -2.52 2.80
N PRO A 119 9.64 -3.10 1.62
CA PRO A 119 9.93 -2.33 0.43
C PRO A 119 8.67 -1.63 -0.08
N THR A 120 8.63 -0.31 0.07
CA THR A 120 7.59 0.56 -0.50
C THR A 120 7.96 1.05 -1.90
N TYR A 121 7.02 1.66 -2.62
CA TYR A 121 7.30 2.29 -3.90
C TYR A 121 8.32 3.42 -3.71
N SER A 122 9.45 3.35 -4.42
CA SER A 122 10.54 4.35 -4.40
C SER A 122 10.81 4.95 -5.79
N GLY A 123 9.85 4.84 -6.71
CA GLY A 123 9.96 5.44 -8.04
C GLY A 123 9.69 6.95 -8.03
N PRO A 124 9.73 7.59 -9.20
CA PRO A 124 9.43 9.02 -9.31
C PRO A 124 7.98 9.29 -8.91
N ASP A 125 7.73 10.27 -8.04
CA ASP A 125 6.39 10.76 -7.75
C ASP A 125 6.17 12.11 -8.46
N LYS A 126 4.97 12.28 -9.04
CA LYS A 126 4.56 13.53 -9.70
C LYS A 126 3.41 14.18 -8.96
N VAL A 127 3.48 14.12 -7.64
CA VAL A 127 2.44 14.64 -6.76
C VAL A 127 2.77 16.08 -6.36
N THR A 128 1.82 16.98 -6.56
CA THR A 128 1.90 18.36 -6.07
C THR A 128 1.47 18.41 -4.61
N TYR A 129 2.31 18.92 -3.72
CA TYR A 129 2.01 19.04 -2.30
C TYR A 129 1.46 20.44 -1.98
N PHE A 130 0.18 20.51 -1.67
CA PHE A 130 -0.47 21.74 -1.25
C PHE A 130 -0.23 21.99 0.24
N ARG A 131 0.11 23.24 0.56
CA ARG A 131 0.47 23.68 1.90
C ARG A 131 -0.53 24.65 2.52
N THR A 132 -1.62 24.96 1.85
CA THR A 132 -2.72 25.80 2.38
C THR A 132 -4.00 25.44 1.63
N ALA A 133 -5.16 25.63 2.27
CA ALA A 133 -6.44 25.51 1.54
C ALA A 133 -6.56 26.53 0.40
N ALA A 134 -6.18 27.79 0.65
CA ALA A 134 -6.20 28.84 -0.37
C ALA A 134 -5.34 28.47 -1.59
N GLY A 135 -4.14 27.94 -1.39
CA GLY A 135 -3.27 27.54 -2.50
C GLY A 135 -3.82 26.37 -3.32
N LEU A 136 -4.57 25.45 -2.70
CA LEU A 136 -5.30 24.42 -3.43
C LEU A 136 -6.42 25.03 -4.28
N GLU A 137 -7.20 25.94 -3.72
CA GLU A 137 -8.31 26.59 -4.43
C GLU A 137 -7.84 27.47 -5.58
N ASP A 138 -6.78 28.24 -5.36
CA ASP A 138 -6.18 29.08 -6.38
C ASP A 138 -5.74 28.21 -7.57
N GLU A 139 -5.12 27.06 -7.29
CA GLU A 139 -4.70 26.12 -8.34
C GLU A 139 -5.88 25.49 -9.08
N LEU A 140 -6.95 25.11 -8.36
CA LEU A 140 -8.17 24.56 -8.95
C LEU A 140 -8.92 25.60 -9.81
N ASN A 141 -8.84 26.88 -9.44
CA ASN A 141 -9.51 27.97 -10.17
C ASN A 141 -8.64 28.57 -11.29
N ARG A 142 -7.32 28.47 -11.19
CA ARG A 142 -6.35 29.05 -12.15
C ARG A 142 -6.50 28.45 -13.54
N ASP A 143 -6.55 27.12 -13.63
CA ASP A 143 -6.75 26.42 -14.91
C ASP A 143 -7.79 25.31 -14.78
N LYS A 144 -9.05 25.69 -15.04
CA LYS A 144 -10.21 24.79 -15.01
C LYS A 144 -10.13 23.64 -16.01
N ARG A 145 -9.22 23.68 -16.99
CA ARG A 145 -9.03 22.59 -17.96
C ARG A 145 -8.25 21.42 -17.37
N ILE A 146 -7.51 21.66 -16.28
CA ILE A 146 -6.72 20.62 -15.61
C ILE A 146 -7.66 19.81 -14.72
N THR A 147 -7.69 18.51 -14.95
CA THR A 147 -8.33 17.56 -14.03
C THR A 147 -7.37 17.26 -12.90
N TRP A 148 -7.85 17.40 -11.65
CA TRP A 148 -7.04 17.18 -10.46
C TRP A 148 -7.57 16.00 -9.66
N LEU A 149 -6.70 15.07 -9.31
CA LEU A 149 -6.98 14.06 -8.30
C LEU A 149 -6.27 14.46 -7.00
N ILE A 150 -7.03 14.88 -5.99
CA ILE A 150 -6.49 15.43 -4.74
C ILE A 150 -6.74 14.46 -3.60
N THR A 151 -5.68 14.09 -2.88
CA THR A 151 -5.74 13.27 -1.68
C THR A 151 -5.59 14.13 -0.42
N TYR A 152 -6.61 14.10 0.42
CA TYR A 152 -6.63 14.64 1.78
C TYR A 152 -6.17 13.53 2.73
N TYR A 153 -5.05 13.76 3.41
CA TYR A 153 -4.40 12.74 4.24
C TYR A 153 -3.86 13.33 5.53
N THR A 154 -3.48 12.47 6.47
CA THR A 154 -2.68 12.84 7.64
C THR A 154 -1.48 11.92 7.74
N ALA A 155 -0.36 12.43 8.28
CA ALA A 155 0.87 11.66 8.42
C ALA A 155 0.79 10.54 9.46
N TRP A 156 -0.12 10.65 10.44
CA TRP A 156 -0.26 9.70 11.55
C TRP A 156 -1.29 8.60 11.29
N ASN A 157 -2.18 8.74 10.30
CA ASN A 157 -3.21 7.75 10.03
C ASN A 157 -2.62 6.56 9.23
N PRO A 158 -2.71 5.32 9.74
CA PRO A 158 -2.06 4.17 9.09
C PRO A 158 -2.64 3.85 7.71
N THR A 159 -3.93 4.12 7.46
CA THR A 159 -4.54 3.94 6.14
C THR A 159 -3.98 4.93 5.13
N CYS A 160 -3.67 6.16 5.56
CA CYS A 160 -3.01 7.17 4.73
C CYS A 160 -1.57 6.79 4.39
N VAL A 161 -0.80 6.33 5.40
CA VAL A 161 0.59 5.89 5.23
C VAL A 161 0.66 4.72 4.24
N ASN A 162 -0.22 3.73 4.39
CA ASN A 162 -0.27 2.58 3.48
C ASN A 162 -0.73 2.95 2.05
N PHE A 163 -1.54 4.00 1.90
CA PHE A 163 -2.01 4.47 0.60
C PHE A 163 -0.99 5.35 -0.13
N ALA A 164 -0.11 6.05 0.59
CA ALA A 164 0.82 7.00 -0.02
C ALA A 164 1.69 6.41 -1.16
N PRO A 165 2.27 5.20 -1.05
CA PRO A 165 3.02 4.57 -2.13
C PRO A 165 2.17 4.27 -3.36
N VAL A 166 0.91 3.84 -3.16
CA VAL A 166 -0.04 3.57 -4.25
C VAL A 166 -0.35 4.85 -5.01
N PHE A 167 -0.63 5.93 -4.28
CA PHE A 167 -0.92 7.23 -4.90
C PHE A 167 0.29 7.80 -5.66
N ALA A 168 1.49 7.64 -5.10
CA ALA A 168 2.73 8.04 -5.77
C ALA A 168 2.92 7.28 -7.10
N GLN A 169 2.75 5.96 -7.10
CA GLN A 169 2.83 5.14 -8.31
C GLN A 169 1.78 5.57 -9.35
N LEU A 170 0.53 5.77 -8.94
CA LEU A 170 -0.53 6.26 -9.84
C LEU A 170 -0.18 7.62 -10.45
N SER A 171 0.41 8.53 -9.67
CA SER A 171 0.84 9.83 -10.20
C SER A 171 1.94 9.69 -11.26
N ALA A 172 2.87 8.74 -11.09
CA ALA A 172 3.93 8.50 -12.05
C ALA A 172 3.37 7.96 -13.38
N ASP A 173 2.42 7.04 -13.28
CA ASP A 173 1.86 6.32 -14.43
C ASP A 173 0.86 7.17 -15.24
N TYR A 174 0.10 8.05 -14.58
CA TYR A 174 -1.04 8.77 -15.17
C TYR A 174 -0.87 10.29 -15.30
N ASP A 175 0.20 10.89 -14.76
CA ASP A 175 0.41 12.34 -14.86
C ASP A 175 0.50 12.81 -16.32
N LEU A 176 -0.27 13.87 -16.60
CA LEU A 176 -0.26 14.64 -17.84
C LEU A 176 -0.36 16.13 -17.49
N ASP A 177 -0.15 17.02 -18.46
CA ASP A 177 -0.26 18.47 -18.23
C ASP A 177 -1.68 18.89 -17.82
N ASN A 178 -2.68 18.13 -18.26
CA ASN A 178 -4.10 18.33 -18.00
C ASN A 178 -4.71 17.27 -17.06
N LEU A 179 -3.90 16.37 -16.51
CA LEU A 179 -4.29 15.42 -15.46
C LEU A 179 -3.21 15.38 -14.38
N LYS A 180 -3.50 16.01 -13.24
CA LYS A 180 -2.53 16.21 -12.16
C LYS A 180 -2.96 15.54 -10.86
N PHE A 181 -1.96 15.18 -10.07
CA PHE A 181 -2.13 14.51 -8.78
C PHE A 181 -1.66 15.44 -7.67
N GLY A 182 -2.46 15.54 -6.61
CA GLY A 182 -2.20 16.44 -5.50
C GLY A 182 -2.40 15.79 -4.14
N LYS A 183 -1.69 16.31 -3.14
CA LYS A 183 -1.82 15.90 -1.74
C LYS A 183 -1.89 17.12 -0.83
N ILE A 184 -2.75 17.06 0.17
CA ILE A 184 -2.82 18.06 1.24
C ILE A 184 -2.89 17.36 2.61
N ASP A 185 -1.99 17.76 3.51
CA ASP A 185 -1.93 17.24 4.87
C ASP A 185 -2.94 17.98 5.74
N VAL A 186 -4.11 17.37 5.96
CA VAL A 186 -5.19 17.99 6.74
C VAL A 186 -4.92 17.98 8.24
N GLY A 187 -3.92 17.22 8.70
CA GLY A 187 -3.47 17.27 10.09
C GLY A 187 -2.66 18.53 10.38
N ARG A 188 -2.08 19.15 9.34
CA ARG A 188 -1.42 20.46 9.42
C ARG A 188 -2.31 21.60 8.95
N TYR A 189 -3.17 21.34 7.96
CA TYR A 189 -4.05 22.31 7.30
C TYR A 189 -5.52 21.87 7.43
N PRO A 190 -6.09 21.89 8.65
CA PRO A 190 -7.45 21.39 8.91
C PRO A 190 -8.53 22.20 8.17
N GLU A 191 -8.24 23.45 7.83
CA GLU A 191 -9.15 24.31 7.06
C GLU A 191 -9.45 23.75 5.66
N ALA A 192 -8.51 23.01 5.06
CA ALA A 192 -8.73 22.33 3.78
C ALA A 192 -9.72 21.17 3.89
N ALA A 193 -9.68 20.43 5.01
CA ALA A 193 -10.65 19.37 5.29
C ALA A 193 -12.03 19.94 5.58
N ALA A 194 -12.11 20.99 6.41
CA ALA A 194 -13.35 21.63 6.80
C ALA A 194 -14.16 22.11 5.58
N LYS A 195 -13.49 22.70 4.59
CA LYS A 195 -14.11 23.18 3.36
C LYS A 195 -14.79 22.08 2.53
N HIS A 196 -14.24 20.88 2.56
CA HIS A 196 -14.79 19.72 1.83
C HIS A 196 -15.58 18.75 2.74
N HIS A 197 -15.93 19.21 3.95
CA HIS A 197 -16.65 18.45 4.97
C HIS A 197 -16.00 17.09 5.28
N ILE A 198 -14.67 17.10 5.42
CA ILE A 198 -13.86 15.94 5.78
C ILE A 198 -13.55 16.03 7.28
N ASN A 199 -13.87 14.98 8.02
CA ASN A 199 -13.56 14.81 9.43
C ASN A 199 -12.24 14.05 9.56
N ASP A 200 -11.25 14.73 10.11
CA ASP A 200 -9.87 14.29 10.31
C ASP A 200 -9.61 13.62 11.68
N SER A 201 -10.65 13.45 12.51
CA SER A 201 -10.56 12.76 13.80
C SER A 201 -10.01 11.32 13.65
N SER A 202 -9.27 10.86 14.65
CA SER A 202 -8.72 9.49 14.71
C SER A 202 -9.79 8.39 14.71
N VAL A 203 -11.02 8.71 15.14
CA VAL A 203 -12.16 7.78 15.13
C VAL A 203 -12.89 7.77 13.78
N SER A 204 -12.72 8.84 12.99
CA SER A 204 -13.29 8.96 11.65
C SER A 204 -12.65 7.96 10.69
N LYS A 205 -13.48 7.35 9.84
CA LYS A 205 -13.03 6.47 8.74
C LYS A 205 -13.03 7.20 7.39
N GLN A 206 -13.00 8.54 7.42
CA GLN A 206 -12.99 9.35 6.20
C GLN A 206 -11.59 9.50 5.60
N LEU A 207 -10.53 9.31 6.39
CA LEU A 207 -9.15 9.44 5.91
C LEU A 207 -8.57 8.08 5.43
N PRO A 208 -7.84 8.06 4.30
CA PRO A 208 -7.67 9.16 3.35
C PRO A 208 -8.98 9.45 2.59
N THR A 209 -9.20 10.71 2.21
CA THR A 209 -10.24 11.08 1.25
C THR A 209 -9.58 11.49 -0.06
N VAL A 210 -10.01 10.91 -1.18
CA VAL A 210 -9.55 11.28 -2.52
C VAL A 210 -10.73 11.89 -3.28
N ILE A 211 -10.52 13.06 -3.87
CA ILE A 211 -11.52 13.81 -4.61
C ILE A 211 -10.99 14.09 -6.02
N LEU A 212 -11.82 13.81 -7.03
CA LEU A 212 -11.60 14.18 -8.41
C LEU A 212 -12.28 15.53 -8.69
N PHE A 213 -11.48 16.50 -9.12
CA PHE A 213 -11.93 17.80 -9.56
C PHE A 213 -11.84 17.92 -11.07
N LYS A 214 -12.94 18.28 -11.72
CA LYS A 214 -12.99 18.71 -13.13
C LYS A 214 -13.60 20.10 -13.18
N GLU A 215 -13.03 21.00 -13.98
CA GLU A 215 -13.52 22.38 -14.11
C GLU A 215 -13.60 23.15 -12.78
N GLY A 216 -12.70 22.82 -11.84
CA GLY A 216 -12.67 23.39 -10.49
C GLY A 216 -13.80 22.90 -9.56
N LYS A 217 -14.61 21.93 -9.97
CA LYS A 217 -15.70 21.36 -9.18
C LYS A 217 -15.44 19.91 -8.81
N GLU A 218 -15.91 19.53 -7.63
CA GLU A 218 -15.89 18.14 -7.18
C GLU A 218 -16.85 17.30 -8.03
N VAL A 219 -16.32 16.24 -8.66
CA VAL A 219 -17.10 15.30 -9.48
C VAL A 219 -17.32 13.97 -8.77
N LEU A 220 -16.29 13.48 -8.08
CA LEU A 220 -16.31 12.18 -7.43
C LEU A 220 -15.41 12.19 -6.20
N ARG A 221 -15.83 11.50 -5.14
CA ARG A 221 -15.01 11.26 -3.94
C ARG A 221 -15.00 9.81 -3.47
N ARG A 222 -13.90 9.43 -2.80
CA ARG A 222 -13.78 8.18 -2.04
C ARG A 222 -13.13 8.45 -0.67
N PRO A 223 -13.62 7.86 0.43
CA PRO A 223 -14.78 6.98 0.52
C PRO A 223 -16.10 7.71 0.26
N LEU A 224 -17.14 6.97 -0.16
CA LEU A 224 -18.47 7.55 -0.36
C LEU A 224 -19.17 7.71 0.99
N VAL A 225 -19.94 8.79 1.11
CA VAL A 225 -20.87 9.03 2.22
C VAL A 225 -22.28 8.67 1.72
N ASP A 226 -22.96 7.79 2.44
CA ASP A 226 -24.35 7.43 2.17
C ASP A 226 -25.31 8.56 2.56
N SER A 227 -26.55 8.56 2.08
CA SER A 227 -27.54 9.60 2.40
C SER A 227 -27.80 9.76 3.91
N ASN A 228 -27.56 8.70 4.67
CA ASN A 228 -27.64 8.66 6.13
C ASN A 228 -26.36 9.13 6.85
N GLY A 229 -25.40 9.70 6.12
CA GLY A 229 -24.10 10.13 6.66
C GLY A 229 -23.12 8.97 6.94
N LYS A 230 -23.48 7.72 6.60
CA LYS A 230 -22.65 6.54 6.88
C LYS A 230 -21.60 6.33 5.79
N LEU A 231 -20.36 6.08 6.19
CA LEU A 231 -19.27 5.84 5.26
C LEU A 231 -19.31 4.43 4.67
N LYS A 232 -19.25 4.35 3.34
CA LYS A 232 -19.04 3.08 2.62
C LYS A 232 -17.55 2.77 2.63
N LYS A 233 -17.18 1.64 3.25
CA LYS A 233 -15.79 1.17 3.33
C LYS A 233 -15.20 1.08 1.91
N PHE A 234 -14.04 1.68 1.71
CA PHE A 234 -13.31 1.66 0.45
C PHE A 234 -11.87 1.20 0.71
N PHE A 235 -11.37 0.30 -0.12
CA PHE A 235 -9.99 -0.18 -0.05
C PHE A 235 -9.17 0.54 -1.10
N PHE A 236 -8.19 1.32 -0.67
CA PHE A 236 -7.34 2.15 -1.52
C PHE A 236 -6.20 1.35 -2.17
N THR A 237 -6.56 0.34 -2.97
CA THR A 237 -5.61 -0.40 -3.82
C THR A 237 -5.49 0.24 -5.20
N GLU A 238 -4.40 -0.04 -5.92
CA GLU A 238 -4.18 0.47 -7.28
C GLU A 238 -5.38 0.17 -8.21
N ASP A 239 -5.84 -1.09 -8.22
CA ASP A 239 -6.96 -1.52 -9.07
C ASP A 239 -8.27 -0.83 -8.70
N ASN A 240 -8.57 -0.71 -7.40
CA ASN A 240 -9.79 -0.04 -6.95
C ASN A 240 -9.75 1.45 -7.25
N MET A 241 -8.58 2.09 -7.19
CA MET A 241 -8.42 3.50 -7.57
C MET A 241 -8.64 3.68 -9.07
N LYS A 242 -8.01 2.83 -9.90
CA LYS A 242 -8.20 2.85 -11.36
C LYS A 242 -9.66 2.65 -11.75
N ALA A 243 -10.35 1.69 -11.13
CA ALA A 243 -11.74 1.39 -11.40
C ALA A 243 -12.69 2.48 -10.85
N ALA A 244 -12.48 2.95 -9.63
CA ALA A 244 -13.38 3.91 -8.99
C ALA A 244 -13.35 5.29 -9.66
N PHE A 245 -12.18 5.76 -10.07
CA PHE A 245 -12.00 7.07 -10.71
C PHE A 245 -11.90 6.99 -12.24
N ASP A 246 -12.10 5.80 -12.81
CA ASP A 246 -11.97 5.52 -14.24
C ASP A 246 -10.70 6.10 -14.88
N LEU A 247 -9.56 5.92 -14.18
CA LEU A 247 -8.30 6.59 -14.51
C LEU A 247 -7.81 6.25 -15.93
N ASN A 248 -8.08 5.03 -16.42
CA ASN A 248 -7.69 4.61 -17.74
C ASN A 248 -8.40 5.39 -18.85
N ASN A 249 -9.70 5.61 -18.71
CA ASN A 249 -10.45 6.39 -19.69
C ASN A 249 -10.14 7.87 -19.56
N LEU A 250 -10.06 8.39 -18.32
CA LEU A 250 -9.67 9.77 -18.06
C LEU A 250 -8.31 10.11 -18.68
N TYR A 251 -7.33 9.20 -18.56
CA TYR A 251 -6.03 9.37 -19.17
C TYR A 251 -6.08 9.38 -20.70
N LYS A 252 -6.88 8.50 -21.31
CA LYS A 252 -7.08 8.49 -22.77
C LYS A 252 -7.73 9.78 -23.25
N GLU A 253 -8.75 10.27 -22.55
CA GLU A 253 -9.45 11.53 -22.84
C GLU A 253 -8.51 12.74 -22.74
N CYS A 254 -7.72 12.81 -21.67
CA CYS A 254 -6.73 13.86 -21.47
C CYS A 254 -5.61 13.79 -22.52
N LYS A 255 -5.24 12.59 -22.96
CA LYS A 255 -4.21 12.38 -24.00
C LYS A 255 -4.71 12.75 -25.40
N SER A 256 -6.00 12.57 -25.71
CA SER A 256 -6.59 12.97 -26.99
C SER A 256 -6.83 14.49 -27.10
N HIS A 257 -6.95 15.18 -25.96
CA HIS A 257 -7.09 16.64 -25.89
C HIS A 257 -5.88 17.30 -25.17
N PRO A 258 -4.69 17.30 -25.78
CA PRO A 258 -3.48 17.83 -25.15
C PRO A 258 -3.57 19.33 -24.87
N SER A 259 -2.89 19.76 -23.80
CA SER A 259 -2.79 21.18 -23.42
C SER A 259 -2.19 22.02 -24.57
N LYS A 260 -2.51 23.33 -24.62
CA LYS A 260 -1.94 24.25 -25.61
C LYS A 260 -0.39 24.31 -25.57
N SER A 261 0.22 23.96 -24.43
CA SER A 261 1.69 23.92 -24.26
C SER A 261 2.31 22.76 -25.05
N LYS A 262 1.82 21.53 -24.85
CA LYS A 262 2.26 20.35 -25.62
C LYS A 262 1.94 20.43 -27.10
N LYS A 263 0.83 21.08 -27.47
CA LYS A 263 0.49 21.31 -28.89
C LYS A 263 1.57 22.15 -29.58
N LYS A 264 2.23 23.10 -28.89
CA LYS A 264 3.34 23.87 -29.45
C LYS A 264 4.65 23.06 -29.56
N GLU A 265 4.94 22.17 -28.61
CA GLU A 265 6.10 21.27 -28.69
C GLU A 265 5.94 20.23 -29.81
N MET A 266 4.79 19.58 -29.92
CA MET A 266 4.51 18.61 -30.98
C MET A 266 4.48 19.23 -32.39
N ILE A 267 4.17 20.53 -32.51
CA ILE A 267 4.25 21.26 -33.78
C ILE A 267 5.71 21.64 -34.12
N LYS A 268 6.57 21.86 -33.12
CA LYS A 268 8.00 22.13 -33.33
C LYS A 268 8.80 20.87 -33.71
N ASP A 269 8.39 19.70 -33.24
CA ASP A 269 9.06 18.41 -33.53
C ASP A 269 8.61 17.76 -34.85
N LYS A 270 7.65 18.35 -35.57
CA LYS A 270 7.35 17.93 -36.95
C LYS A 270 8.42 18.50 -37.88
N PRO A 271 9.14 17.67 -38.66
CA PRO A 271 10.01 18.18 -39.72
C PRO A 271 9.16 19.03 -40.67
N ASN A 272 9.65 20.21 -41.01
CA ASN A 272 9.09 21.02 -42.09
C ASN A 272 9.26 20.23 -43.41
N GLU A 273 8.28 19.39 -43.76
CA GLU A 273 8.02 19.06 -45.15
C GLU A 273 7.48 20.33 -45.82
N LYS A 274 8.41 21.19 -46.24
CA LYS A 274 8.13 22.19 -47.25
C LYS A 274 7.92 21.45 -48.56
N SER A 275 6.70 21.51 -49.04
CA SER A 275 6.32 21.28 -50.43
C SER A 275 7.10 22.24 -51.34
N ASP A 276 7.95 21.70 -52.19
CA ASP A 276 8.30 22.27 -53.50
C ASP A 276 7.33 21.74 -54.55
#